data_AF-A0A7X6PWI3-F1
#
_entry.id   AF-A0A7X6PWI3-F1
#
_cell.length_a   1.000
_cell.length_b   1.000
_cell.length_c   1.000
_cell.angle_alpha   90.00
_cell.angle_beta   90.00
_cell.angle_gamma   90.00
#
_symmetry.space_group_name_H-M   'P 1'
#
loop_
_entity.id
_entity.type
_entity.pdbx_description
1 polymer ?
#
loop_
_entity_poly.entity_id
_entity_poly.type
_entity_poly.pdbx_seq_one_letter_code
_entity_poly.pdbx_strand_id
1 'polypeptide(L)'
;SREVHIITPSLLAGGNLVPLQVLFLTRKRLALKGVTFTPDIAVLEIQGTVVKGLHVYSNQIMDFTGYDTIVLAAGNRSCDQLYFELKGKVKELYRAGDCVAPRKTDMAIVEGHRAGRAV
;
A
#
# COMPACT_ATOMS: atom_id res chain seq x y z
N SER A 1 -3.53 18.44 16.45
CA SER A 1 -3.12 17.64 15.28
C SER A 1 -2.36 16.43 15.76
N ARG A 2 -2.35 15.30 15.04
CA ARG A 2 -1.46 14.17 15.36
C ARG A 2 -0.14 14.36 14.62
N GLU A 3 0.98 14.04 15.26
CA GLU A 3 2.28 13.96 14.61
C GLU A 3 2.34 12.70 13.75
N VAL A 4 2.90 12.80 12.55
CA VAL A 4 2.98 11.68 11.59
C VAL A 4 4.38 11.61 11.02
N HIS A 5 5.01 10.46 11.20
CA HIS A 5 6.27 10.09 10.57
C HIS A 5 6.05 8.92 9.62
N ILE A 6 6.58 9.00 8.40
CA ILE A 6 6.47 7.94 7.39
C ILE A 6 7.86 7.37 7.11
N ILE A 7 8.03 6.08 7.33
CA ILE A 7 9.20 5.33 6.89
C ILE A 7 8.88 4.52 5.64
N THR A 8 9.86 4.33 4.75
CA THR A 8 9.67 3.56 3.53
C THR A 8 11.01 3.02 3.04
N PRO A 9 11.06 1.82 2.42
CA PRO A 9 12.29 1.31 1.80
C PRO A 9 12.61 2.00 0.47
N SER A 10 11.72 2.87 -0.03
CA SER A 10 11.91 3.57 -1.30
C SER A 10 12.72 4.86 -1.10
N LEU A 11 13.47 5.24 -2.14
CA LEU A 11 14.19 6.51 -2.22
C LEU A 11 13.29 7.73 -1.97
N LEU A 12 12.02 7.64 -2.38
CA LEU A 12 11.03 8.69 -2.19
C LEU A 12 9.75 8.11 -1.61
N ALA A 13 9.29 8.67 -0.48
CA ALA A 13 7.93 8.47 -0.01
C ALA A 13 6.93 8.94 -1.08
N GLY A 14 6.14 7.99 -1.58
CA GLY A 14 5.23 8.21 -2.70
C GLY A 14 5.90 8.17 -4.07
N GLY A 15 7.02 7.46 -4.26
CA GLY A 15 7.72 7.35 -5.55
C GLY A 15 6.83 6.99 -6.76
N ASN A 16 5.77 6.22 -6.54
CA ASN A 16 4.76 5.89 -7.57
C ASN A 16 3.95 7.11 -8.08
N LEU A 17 4.06 8.27 -7.42
CA LEU A 17 3.46 9.53 -7.84
C LEU A 17 4.36 10.32 -8.81
N VAL A 18 5.63 9.92 -8.98
CA VAL A 18 6.56 10.57 -9.92
C VAL A 18 6.03 10.51 -11.35
N PRO A 19 5.61 9.34 -11.89
CA PRO A 19 5.07 9.27 -13.26
C PRO A 19 3.77 10.07 -13.43
N LEU A 20 3.04 10.30 -12.34
CA LEU A 20 1.79 11.07 -12.34
C LEU A 20 2.04 12.59 -12.22
N GLN A 21 3.30 13.02 -12.07
CA GLN A 21 3.70 14.44 -11.91
C GLN A 21 3.03 15.17 -10.72
N VAL A 22 2.45 14.44 -9.76
CA VAL A 22 1.79 15.00 -8.58
C VAL A 22 2.60 14.83 -7.29
N LEU A 23 3.81 14.26 -7.37
CA LEU A 23 4.66 14.07 -6.19
C LEU A 23 4.92 15.39 -5.46
N PHE A 24 5.29 16.46 -6.20
CA PHE A 24 5.57 17.76 -5.60
C PHE A 24 4.38 18.32 -4.83
N LEU A 25 3.20 18.37 -5.46
CA LEU A 25 1.98 18.90 -4.83
C LEU A 25 1.58 18.07 -3.61
N THR A 26 1.75 16.75 -3.68
CA THR A 26 1.45 15.84 -2.56
C THR A 26 2.42 16.08 -1.40
N ARG A 27 3.73 16.13 -1.65
CA ARG A 27 4.74 16.41 -0.63
C ARG A 27 4.59 17.80 -0.03
N LYS A 28 4.25 18.82 -0.83
CA LYS A 28 3.94 20.18 -0.34
C LYS A 28 2.78 20.15 0.66
N ARG A 29 1.68 19.45 0.33
CA ARG A 29 0.51 19.32 1.23
C ARG A 29 0.85 18.60 2.53
N LEU A 30 1.68 17.56 2.47
CA LEU A 30 2.11 16.81 3.65
C LEU A 30 3.07 17.63 4.53
N ALA A 31 4.01 18.36 3.93
CA ALA A 31 4.94 19.24 4.64
C ALA A 31 4.20 20.38 5.37
N LEU A 32 3.20 21.01 4.74
CA LEU A 32 2.36 22.03 5.40
C LEU A 32 1.55 21.48 6.58
N LYS A 33 1.39 20.16 6.69
CA LYS A 33 0.77 19.47 7.82
C LYS A 33 1.78 18.94 8.85
N GLY A 34 3.08 19.20 8.66
CA GLY A 34 4.14 18.74 9.57
C GLY A 34 4.49 17.26 9.44
N VAL A 35 4.11 16.60 8.36
CA VAL A 35 4.46 15.18 8.15
C VAL A 35 5.95 15.06 7.83
N THR A 36 6.65 14.19 8.55
CA THR A 36 8.07 13.90 8.35
C THR A 36 8.28 12.54 7.69
N PHE A 37 9.44 12.33 7.09
CA PHE A 37 9.74 11.13 6.31
C PHE A 37 11.17 10.66 6.56
N THR A 38 11.36 9.34 6.66
CA THR A 38 12.68 8.69 6.57
C THR A 38 12.64 7.68 5.42
N PRO A 39 13.21 7.98 4.24
CA PRO A 39 13.33 7.03 3.15
C PRO A 39 14.39 5.97 3.48
N ASP A 40 14.54 4.99 2.58
CA ASP A 40 15.61 3.97 2.63
C ASP A 40 15.58 3.04 3.86
N ILE A 41 14.44 2.96 4.55
CA ILE A 41 14.23 2.10 5.71
C ILE A 41 13.20 1.01 5.39
N ALA A 42 13.66 -0.24 5.35
CA ALA A 42 12.77 -1.39 5.35
C ALA A 42 12.37 -1.74 6.79
N VAL A 43 11.09 -2.03 7.03
CA VAL A 43 10.62 -2.53 8.34
C VAL A 43 10.89 -4.03 8.42
N LEU A 44 11.66 -4.46 9.41
CA LEU A 44 11.93 -5.88 9.68
C LEU A 44 10.92 -6.46 10.67
N GLU A 45 10.58 -5.70 11.71
CA GLU A 45 9.81 -6.18 12.84
C GLU A 45 9.07 -5.02 13.52
N ILE A 46 7.90 -5.30 14.10
CA ILE A 46 7.15 -4.37 14.95
C ILE A 46 6.86 -5.08 16.27
N GLN A 47 7.35 -4.52 17.39
CA GLN A 47 7.06 -4.99 18.74
C GLN A 47 6.32 -3.89 19.52
N GLY A 48 4.99 -4.05 19.66
CA GLY A 48 4.14 -3.00 20.21
C GLY A 48 4.17 -1.75 19.34
N THR A 49 4.75 -0.66 19.84
CA THR A 49 4.96 0.60 19.10
C THR A 49 6.41 0.87 18.73
N VAL A 50 7.29 -0.12 18.92
CA VAL A 50 8.70 -0.07 18.48
C VAL A 50 8.81 -0.72 17.11
N VAL A 51 9.41 -0.02 16.15
CA VAL A 51 9.64 -0.54 14.80
C VAL A 51 11.13 -0.73 14.57
N LYS A 52 11.55 -1.95 14.25
CA LYS A 52 12.92 -2.27 13.86
C LYS A 52 13.09 -2.02 12.36
N GLY A 53 13.88 -1.01 12.02
CA GLY A 53 14.20 -0.62 10.66
C GLY A 53 15.57 -1.14 10.21
N LEU A 54 15.69 -1.42 8.91
CA LEU A 54 16.94 -1.73 8.22
C LEU A 54 17.19 -0.66 7.15
N HIS A 55 18.31 0.04 7.24
CA HIS A 55 18.75 0.93 6.18
C HIS A 55 19.17 0.10 4.96
N VAL A 56 18.44 0.22 3.84
CA VAL A 56 18.50 -0.71 2.71
C VAL A 56 19.85 -0.75 1.98
N TYR A 57 20.68 0.29 2.15
CA TYR A 57 22.00 0.37 1.52
C TYR A 57 23.15 -0.05 2.44
N SER A 58 23.06 0.28 3.73
CA SER A 58 24.16 0.07 4.69
C SER A 58 23.96 -1.17 5.55
N ASN A 59 22.76 -1.77 5.50
CA ASN A 59 22.32 -2.84 6.38
C ASN A 59 22.38 -2.49 7.88
N GLN A 60 22.46 -1.21 8.23
CA GLN A 60 22.38 -0.78 9.62
C GLN A 60 20.97 -0.96 10.14
N ILE A 61 20.86 -1.60 11.31
CA ILE A 61 19.61 -1.78 12.03
C ILE A 61 19.44 -0.63 13.01
N MET A 62 18.23 -0.08 13.11
CA MET A 62 17.88 0.98 14.05
C MET A 62 16.46 0.81 14.55
N ASP A 63 16.19 1.29 15.76
CA ASP A 63 14.86 1.28 16.33
C ASP A 63 14.19 2.65 16.17
N PHE A 64 12.95 2.62 15.68
CA PHE A 64 12.03 3.75 15.64
C PHE A 64 11.09 3.63 16.84
N THR A 65 11.18 4.58 17.77
CA THR A 65 10.48 4.57 19.07
C THR A 65 9.74 5.90 19.29
N GLY A 66 8.96 6.00 20.38
CA GLY A 66 8.23 7.23 20.73
C GLY A 66 6.91 7.44 20.00
N TYR A 67 6.37 6.40 19.36
CA TYR A 67 5.08 6.45 18.67
C TYR A 67 3.97 5.83 19.52
N ASP A 68 2.77 6.39 19.43
CA ASP A 68 1.57 5.82 20.06
C ASP A 68 0.86 4.78 19.18
N THR A 69 1.11 4.81 17.87
CA THR A 69 0.40 3.98 16.89
C THR A 69 1.26 3.74 15.66
N ILE A 70 1.29 2.49 15.20
CA ILE A 70 1.94 2.09 13.95
C ILE A 70 0.87 1.74 12.92
N VAL A 71 0.95 2.37 11.74
CA VAL A 71 0.05 2.10 10.62
C VAL A 71 0.84 1.41 9.50
N LEU A 72 0.51 0.15 9.21
CA LEU A 72 1.15 -0.62 8.15
C LEU A 72 0.41 -0.44 6.83
N ALA A 73 1.02 0.28 5.88
CA ALA A 73 0.55 0.42 4.52
C ALA A 73 1.30 -0.54 3.56
N ALA A 74 1.17 -1.86 3.79
CA ALA A 74 1.95 -2.90 3.10
C ALA A 74 1.23 -3.60 1.93
N GLY A 75 0.22 -2.95 1.35
CA GLY A 75 -0.57 -3.49 0.26
C GLY A 75 -1.88 -4.15 0.70
N ASN A 76 -2.60 -4.69 -0.28
CA ASN A 76 -3.94 -5.24 -0.11
C ASN A 76 -3.92 -6.77 -0.28
N ARG A 77 -4.91 -7.45 0.30
CA ARG A 77 -5.18 -8.87 0.08
C ARG A 77 -6.49 -9.02 -0.69
N SER A 78 -6.53 -9.94 -1.66
CA SER A 78 -7.77 -10.28 -2.36
C SER A 78 -8.83 -10.75 -1.38
N CYS A 79 -10.06 -10.23 -1.52
CA CYS A 79 -11.24 -10.75 -0.85
C CYS A 79 -12.04 -11.60 -1.85
N ASP A 80 -11.74 -12.90 -1.92
CA ASP A 80 -12.27 -13.83 -2.94
C ASP A 80 -12.99 -15.04 -2.34
N GLN A 81 -13.27 -15.00 -1.04
CA GLN A 81 -13.94 -16.06 -0.31
C GLN A 81 -15.29 -16.46 -0.93
N LEU A 82 -16.14 -15.47 -1.23
CA LEU A 82 -17.46 -15.71 -1.84
C LEU A 82 -17.34 -16.40 -3.22
N TYR A 83 -16.32 -16.06 -4.01
CA TYR A 83 -16.10 -16.73 -5.29
C TYR A 83 -15.81 -18.22 -5.08
N PHE A 84 -14.91 -18.55 -4.17
CA PHE A 84 -14.57 -19.95 -3.91
C PHE A 84 -15.73 -20.73 -3.28
N GLU A 85 -16.58 -20.06 -2.49
CA GLU A 85 -17.81 -20.65 -1.97
C GLU A 85 -18.84 -21.00 -3.06
N LEU A 86 -18.90 -20.24 -4.14
CA LEU A 86 -19.83 -20.44 -5.27
C LEU A 86 -19.26 -21.27 -6.41
N LYS A 87 -17.94 -21.48 -6.44
CA LYS A 87 -17.26 -22.17 -7.54
C LYS A 87 -17.80 -23.60 -7.71
N GLY A 88 -18.32 -23.89 -8.89
CA GLY A 88 -18.95 -25.18 -9.24
C GLY A 88 -20.40 -25.35 -8.78
N LYS A 89 -21.02 -24.33 -8.15
CA LYS A 89 -22.41 -24.38 -7.67
C LYS A 89 -23.40 -23.62 -8.54
N VAL A 90 -22.91 -22.81 -9.49
CA VAL A 90 -23.73 -22.00 -10.40
C VAL A 90 -23.27 -22.20 -11.83
N LYS A 91 -24.16 -21.90 -12.79
CA LYS A 91 -23.90 -22.10 -14.23
C LYS A 91 -22.69 -21.30 -14.72
N GLU A 92 -22.62 -20.03 -14.32
CA GLU A 92 -21.56 -19.10 -14.74
C GLU A 92 -21.09 -18.29 -13.51
N LEU A 93 -19.77 -18.14 -13.36
CA LEU A 93 -19.17 -17.44 -12.24
C LEU A 93 -17.88 -16.75 -12.67
N TYR A 94 -17.79 -15.45 -12.44
CA TYR A 94 -16.66 -14.61 -12.84
C TYR A 94 -16.09 -13.84 -11.65
N ARG A 95 -14.82 -13.46 -11.74
CA ARG A 95 -14.19 -12.49 -10.84
C ARG A 95 -13.60 -11.35 -11.66
N ALA A 96 -13.60 -10.15 -11.11
CA ALA A 96 -12.97 -8.98 -11.70
C ALA A 96 -12.52 -8.02 -10.60
N GLY A 97 -11.46 -7.26 -10.88
CA GLY A 97 -10.91 -6.27 -9.96
C GLY A 97 -10.07 -6.89 -8.84
N ASP A 98 -10.04 -6.21 -7.69
CA ASP A 98 -9.09 -6.53 -6.62
C ASP A 98 -9.32 -7.91 -5.97
N CYS A 99 -10.51 -8.53 -6.15
CA CYS A 99 -10.75 -9.91 -5.74
C CYS A 99 -10.03 -10.94 -6.64
N VAL A 100 -9.56 -10.54 -7.82
CA VAL A 100 -8.65 -11.34 -8.65
C VAL A 100 -7.22 -11.12 -8.19
N ALA A 101 -6.79 -9.87 -8.22
CA ALA A 101 -5.51 -9.43 -7.68
C ALA A 101 -5.56 -7.91 -7.43
N PRO A 102 -5.19 -7.42 -6.24
CA PRO A 102 -5.21 -6.01 -5.94
C PRO A 102 -4.25 -5.22 -6.84
N ARG A 103 -4.78 -4.25 -7.58
CA ARG A 103 -4.01 -3.42 -8.52
C ARG A 103 -4.52 -1.97 -8.47
N LYS A 104 -4.16 -1.18 -9.48
CA LYS A 104 -4.72 0.15 -9.67
C LYS A 104 -6.16 0.05 -10.18
N THR A 105 -6.95 1.09 -9.88
CA THR A 105 -8.39 1.16 -10.17
C THR A 105 -8.72 1.01 -11.66
N ASP A 106 -7.84 1.46 -12.55
CA ASP A 106 -7.97 1.30 -14.00
C ASP A 106 -8.06 -0.18 -14.41
N MET A 107 -7.28 -1.07 -13.78
CA MET A 107 -7.35 -2.51 -14.04
C MET A 107 -8.68 -3.10 -13.61
N ALA A 108 -9.25 -2.67 -12.48
CA ALA A 108 -10.56 -3.12 -12.04
C ALA A 108 -11.66 -2.71 -13.04
N ILE A 109 -11.58 -1.49 -13.59
CA ILE A 109 -12.50 -1.00 -14.63
C ILE A 109 -12.38 -1.85 -15.90
N VAL A 110 -11.16 -2.08 -16.38
CA VAL A 110 -10.91 -2.88 -17.60
C VAL A 110 -11.41 -4.32 -17.44
N GLU A 111 -11.14 -4.95 -16.30
CA GLU A 111 -11.60 -6.31 -16.02
C GLU A 111 -13.13 -6.40 -15.92
N GLY A 112 -13.76 -5.44 -15.24
CA GLY A 112 -15.23 -5.36 -15.18
C GLY A 112 -15.86 -5.19 -16.56
N HIS A 113 -15.31 -4.29 -17.39
CA HIS A 113 -15.79 -4.08 -18.76
C HIS A 113 -15.61 -5.33 -19.63
N ARG A 114 -14.48 -6.05 -19.50
CA ARG A 114 -14.24 -7.31 -20.23
C ARG A 114 -15.21 -8.40 -19.80
N ALA A 115 -15.43 -8.57 -18.50
CA ALA A 115 -16.38 -9.54 -17.97
C ALA A 115 -17.80 -9.24 -18.48
N GLY A 116 -18.23 -7.98 -18.44
CA GLY A 116 -19.55 -7.58 -18.92
C GLY A 116 -19.76 -7.74 -20.44
N ARG A 117 -18.70 -7.70 -21.25
CA ARG A 117 -18.77 -7.95 -22.71
C ARG A 117 -18.73 -9.42 -23.11
N ALA A 118 -18.37 -10.30 -22.18
CA ALA A 118 -18.24 -11.73 -22.43
C ALA A 118 -19.54 -12.51 -22.16
N VAL A 119 -20.60 -11.82 -21.72
CA VAL A 119 -21.92 -12.35 -21.37
C VAL A 119 -22.95 -11.83 -22.37
#